data_AF-A0A957B5I1-F1
#
_entry.id   AF-A0A957B5I1-F1
#
_cell.length_a   1.000
_cell.length_b   1.000
_cell.length_c   1.000
_cell.angle_alpha   90.00
_cell.angle_beta   90.00
_cell.angle_gamma   90.00
#
_symmetry.space_group_name_H-M   'P 1'
#
loop_
_entity.id
_entity.type
_entity.pdbx_description
1 polymer ?
#
loop_
_entity_poly.entity_id
_entity_poly.type
_entity_poly.pdbx_seq_one_letter_code
_entity_poly.pdbx_strand_id
1 'polypeptide(L)'
;MSTPVYQDASRSVAERVSDLMQRMTLEEKVAQLGSFWVHQIIDGIALDVEKAAPLMAKGIGHVTRVGGASNVTPVQSAELNNAIQKWLIDNTRLQIPAIIHEECCSGYMANGATVFPQTIGVSATWDTQLTEAMGDVIRRQLRSVGGHHALAPVLDVTRDARWGRVEETYGEDPYLNSVMGGAYIKGIQGDDWQTGIVATGKHFVGYGTTEGGMNWSPAHIPERELREVYLHPFEAAV
;
A
#
# COMPACT_ATOMS: atom_id res chain seq x y z
N MET A 1 -24.11 2.64 28.60
CA MET A 1 -22.96 1.71 28.65
C MET A 1 -21.70 2.53 28.38
N SER A 2 -20.59 2.23 29.05
CA SER A 2 -19.31 2.93 28.80
C SER A 2 -18.78 2.61 27.40
N THR A 3 -18.14 3.58 26.74
CA THR A 3 -17.44 3.39 25.47
C THR A 3 -16.40 2.26 25.61
N PRO A 4 -16.34 1.29 24.69
CA PRO A 4 -15.27 0.29 24.68
C PRO A 4 -13.88 0.92 24.58
N VAL A 5 -12.88 0.32 25.22
CA VAL A 5 -11.50 0.86 25.25
C VAL A 5 -10.95 1.04 23.84
N TYR A 6 -11.21 0.12 22.91
CA TYR A 6 -10.73 0.23 21.53
C TYR A 6 -11.27 1.45 20.77
N GLN A 7 -12.42 2.01 21.19
CA GLN A 7 -13.03 3.21 20.61
C GLN A 7 -12.62 4.51 21.33
N ASP A 8 -11.92 4.41 22.46
CA ASP A 8 -11.44 5.57 23.21
C ASP A 8 -10.08 6.05 22.67
N ALA A 9 -10.10 7.18 21.94
CA ALA A 9 -8.90 7.77 21.34
C ALA A 9 -7.89 8.31 22.37
N SER A 10 -8.26 8.44 23.65
CA SER A 10 -7.34 8.83 24.72
C SER A 10 -6.44 7.69 25.21
N ARG A 11 -6.78 6.44 24.86
CA ARG A 11 -6.02 5.24 25.23
C ARG A 11 -4.88 4.98 24.25
N SER A 12 -3.85 4.31 24.72
CA SER A 12 -2.71 3.94 23.87
C SER A 12 -3.12 2.95 22.79
N VAL A 13 -2.40 2.95 21.66
CA VAL A 13 -2.65 2.01 20.56
C VAL A 13 -2.59 0.54 21.05
N ALA A 14 -1.62 0.19 21.88
CA ALA A 14 -1.47 -1.17 22.41
C ALA A 14 -2.68 -1.62 23.24
N GLU A 15 -3.23 -0.74 24.08
CA GLU A 15 -4.43 -1.03 24.88
C GLU A 15 -5.66 -1.20 23.99
N ARG A 16 -5.82 -0.32 22.99
CA ARG A 16 -6.93 -0.37 22.04
C ARG A 16 -6.89 -1.65 21.21
N VAL A 17 -5.71 -2.05 20.74
CA VAL A 17 -5.49 -3.31 20.00
C VAL A 17 -5.78 -4.52 20.90
N SER A 18 -5.28 -4.53 22.14
CA SER A 18 -5.52 -5.63 23.07
C SER A 18 -7.02 -5.83 23.36
N ASP A 19 -7.74 -4.75 23.66
CA ASP A 19 -9.19 -4.78 23.89
C ASP A 19 -9.96 -5.23 22.63
N LEU A 20 -9.60 -4.72 21.44
CA LEU A 20 -10.23 -5.13 20.19
C LEU A 20 -10.02 -6.63 19.90
N MET A 21 -8.79 -7.12 20.04
CA MET A 21 -8.42 -8.52 19.76
C MET A 21 -9.14 -9.52 20.67
N GLN A 22 -9.43 -9.13 21.91
CA GLN A 22 -10.23 -9.93 22.86
C GLN A 22 -11.72 -9.98 22.48
N ARG A 23 -12.22 -8.96 21.77
CA ARG A 23 -13.62 -8.87 21.35
C ARG A 23 -13.90 -9.58 20.02
N MET A 24 -12.88 -9.86 19.22
CA MET A 24 -13.02 -10.47 17.89
C MET A 24 -13.24 -11.99 17.96
N THR A 25 -14.15 -12.50 17.13
CA THR A 25 -14.25 -13.94 16.84
C THR A 25 -13.08 -14.38 15.95
N LEU A 26 -12.92 -15.70 15.74
CA LEU A 26 -11.90 -16.20 14.83
C LEU A 26 -12.17 -15.74 13.38
N GLU A 27 -13.43 -15.74 12.94
CA GLU A 27 -13.82 -15.34 11.59
C GLU A 27 -13.53 -13.86 11.32
N GLU A 28 -13.78 -12.99 12.29
CA GLU A 28 -13.42 -11.57 12.19
C GLU A 28 -11.91 -11.38 12.14
N LYS A 29 -11.13 -12.17 12.89
CA LYS A 29 -9.64 -12.14 12.82
C LYS A 29 -9.16 -12.57 11.44
N VAL A 30 -9.71 -13.65 10.89
CA VAL A 30 -9.40 -14.12 9.54
C VAL A 30 -9.77 -13.05 8.50
N ALA A 31 -10.91 -12.39 8.64
CA ALA A 31 -11.34 -11.33 7.73
C ALA A 31 -10.35 -10.15 7.67
N GLN A 32 -9.71 -9.80 8.80
CA GLN A 32 -8.68 -8.76 8.85
C GLN A 32 -7.38 -9.13 8.11
N LEU A 33 -7.15 -10.41 7.83
CA LEU A 33 -5.99 -10.88 7.05
C LEU A 33 -6.26 -10.93 5.54
N GLY A 34 -7.49 -10.62 5.11
CA GLY A 34 -7.93 -10.70 3.73
C GLY A 34 -8.08 -9.34 3.04
N SER A 35 -8.22 -9.40 1.73
CA SER A 35 -8.57 -8.26 0.87
C SER A 35 -9.53 -8.67 -0.23
N PHE A 36 -10.33 -7.71 -0.70
CA PHE A 36 -11.11 -7.86 -1.94
C PHE A 36 -10.73 -6.79 -2.94
N TRP A 37 -10.70 -7.15 -4.21
CA TRP A 37 -10.64 -6.19 -5.30
C TRP A 37 -11.95 -5.43 -5.40
N VAL A 38 -11.87 -4.13 -5.66
CA VAL A 38 -13.06 -3.27 -5.73
C VAL A 38 -14.12 -3.79 -6.69
N HIS A 39 -13.72 -4.38 -7.82
CA HIS A 39 -14.63 -4.94 -8.82
C HIS A 39 -15.50 -6.10 -8.29
N GLN A 40 -15.16 -6.68 -7.13
CA GLN A 40 -15.96 -7.73 -6.49
C GLN A 40 -17.15 -7.16 -5.70
N ILE A 41 -17.13 -5.87 -5.36
CA ILE A 41 -18.09 -5.23 -4.45
C ILE A 41 -18.83 -4.04 -5.08
N ILE A 42 -18.60 -3.74 -6.36
CA ILE A 42 -19.25 -2.62 -7.06
C ILE A 42 -20.13 -3.06 -8.23
N ASP A 43 -20.99 -2.14 -8.65
CA ASP A 43 -21.64 -2.14 -9.96
C ASP A 43 -21.48 -0.75 -10.60
N GLY A 44 -20.87 -0.71 -11.78
CA GLY A 44 -20.43 0.54 -12.40
C GLY A 44 -19.46 1.34 -11.52
N ILE A 45 -19.96 2.43 -10.93
CA ILE A 45 -19.18 3.36 -10.10
C ILE A 45 -19.60 3.36 -8.62
N ALA A 46 -20.60 2.55 -8.25
CA ALA A 46 -21.21 2.57 -6.92
C ALA A 46 -21.00 1.24 -6.19
N LEU A 47 -21.04 1.29 -4.85
CA LEU A 47 -21.04 0.10 -4.01
C LEU A 47 -22.31 -0.73 -4.29
N ASP A 48 -22.12 -1.98 -4.66
CA ASP A 48 -23.20 -2.95 -4.81
C ASP A 48 -23.37 -3.71 -3.50
N VAL A 49 -24.41 -3.34 -2.73
CA VAL A 49 -24.65 -3.92 -1.40
C VAL A 49 -24.93 -5.41 -1.46
N GLU A 50 -25.55 -5.92 -2.52
CA GLU A 50 -25.87 -7.35 -2.65
C GLU A 50 -24.60 -8.17 -2.81
N LYS A 51 -23.61 -7.66 -3.55
CA LYS A 51 -22.28 -8.27 -3.65
C LYS A 51 -21.43 -8.05 -2.39
N ALA A 52 -21.45 -6.84 -1.86
CA ALA A 52 -20.56 -6.41 -0.79
C ALA A 52 -20.91 -7.03 0.56
N ALA A 53 -22.20 -7.14 0.87
CA ALA A 53 -22.68 -7.62 2.16
C ALA A 53 -22.19 -9.03 2.54
N PRO A 54 -22.32 -10.07 1.70
CA PRO A 54 -21.84 -11.41 2.05
C PRO A 54 -20.30 -11.46 2.20
N LEU A 55 -19.56 -10.63 1.45
CA LEU A 55 -18.10 -10.61 1.49
C LEU A 55 -17.56 -9.91 2.74
N MET A 56 -18.19 -8.82 3.17
CA MET A 56 -17.71 -7.98 4.26
C MET A 56 -18.50 -8.15 5.58
N ALA A 57 -19.40 -9.13 5.67
CA ALA A 57 -20.24 -9.36 6.86
C ALA A 57 -19.45 -9.56 8.17
N LYS A 58 -18.20 -10.05 8.08
CA LYS A 58 -17.27 -10.21 9.22
C LYS A 58 -16.21 -9.11 9.29
N GLY A 59 -16.41 -8.00 8.57
CA GLY A 59 -15.40 -7.00 8.26
C GLY A 59 -14.50 -7.44 7.12
N ILE A 60 -13.47 -6.64 6.85
CA ILE A 60 -12.39 -6.92 5.90
C ILE A 60 -11.17 -6.13 6.32
N GLY A 61 -9.96 -6.66 6.11
CA GLY A 61 -8.72 -5.94 6.39
C GLY A 61 -8.47 -4.84 5.36
N HIS A 62 -8.51 -5.20 4.07
CA HIS A 62 -8.21 -4.27 2.99
C HIS A 62 -9.22 -4.29 1.85
N VAL A 63 -9.35 -3.15 1.16
CA VAL A 63 -9.96 -3.10 -0.18
C VAL A 63 -8.91 -2.67 -1.19
N THR A 64 -8.75 -3.50 -2.21
CA THR A 64 -7.71 -3.40 -3.21
C THR A 64 -8.16 -2.52 -4.36
N ARG A 65 -7.38 -1.46 -4.62
CA ARG A 65 -7.36 -0.70 -5.88
C ARG A 65 -8.73 -0.09 -6.23
N VAL A 66 -9.32 0.67 -5.32
CA VAL A 66 -10.64 1.31 -5.54
C VAL A 66 -10.63 2.26 -6.73
N GLY A 67 -9.68 3.17 -6.83
CA GLY A 67 -9.56 4.02 -8.01
C GLY A 67 -8.84 3.35 -9.16
N GLY A 68 -7.87 2.49 -8.86
CA GLY A 68 -6.99 1.94 -9.89
C GLY A 68 -7.42 0.62 -10.55
N ALA A 69 -8.41 -0.08 -10.00
CA ALA A 69 -9.06 -1.25 -10.60
C ALA A 69 -10.55 -0.99 -10.88
N SER A 70 -10.91 0.29 -10.99
CA SER A 70 -12.18 0.76 -11.54
C SER A 70 -11.90 1.91 -12.51
N ASN A 71 -12.95 2.52 -13.06
CA ASN A 71 -12.83 3.69 -13.95
C ASN A 71 -13.38 4.97 -13.31
N VAL A 72 -13.54 4.98 -11.99
CA VAL A 72 -14.06 6.14 -11.26
C VAL A 72 -13.09 7.32 -11.35
N THR A 73 -13.64 8.54 -11.43
CA THR A 73 -12.87 9.78 -11.30
C THR A 73 -12.41 9.99 -9.85
N PRO A 74 -11.48 10.93 -9.56
CA PRO A 74 -11.01 11.15 -8.18
C PRO A 74 -12.14 11.47 -7.18
N VAL A 75 -13.12 12.28 -7.57
CA VAL A 75 -14.28 12.60 -6.71
C VAL A 75 -15.11 11.35 -6.44
N GLN A 76 -15.41 10.58 -7.48
CA GLN A 76 -16.16 9.32 -7.35
C GLN A 76 -15.39 8.27 -6.53
N SER A 77 -14.05 8.25 -6.61
CA SER A 77 -13.21 7.40 -5.77
C SER A 77 -13.38 7.75 -4.28
N ALA A 78 -13.37 9.05 -3.94
CA ALA A 78 -13.59 9.52 -2.58
C ALA A 78 -15.00 9.14 -2.08
N GLU A 79 -16.03 9.33 -2.91
CA GLU A 79 -17.42 8.98 -2.59
C GLU A 79 -17.58 7.46 -2.37
N LEU A 80 -17.00 6.64 -3.25
CA LEU A 80 -17.05 5.19 -3.16
C LEU A 80 -16.29 4.68 -1.93
N ASN A 81 -15.11 5.21 -1.64
CA ASN A 81 -14.37 4.89 -0.43
C ASN A 81 -15.18 5.24 0.83
N ASN A 82 -15.83 6.41 0.87
CA ASN A 82 -16.71 6.78 1.97
C ASN A 82 -17.91 5.83 2.10
N ALA A 83 -18.51 5.40 0.99
CA ALA A 83 -19.60 4.43 1.00
C ALA A 83 -19.17 3.07 1.57
N ILE A 84 -17.98 2.58 1.19
CA ILE A 84 -17.39 1.34 1.72
C ILE A 84 -17.17 1.46 3.24
N GLN A 85 -16.51 2.53 3.70
CA GLN A 85 -16.25 2.74 5.12
C GLN A 85 -17.55 2.87 5.93
N LYS A 86 -18.52 3.63 5.41
CA LYS A 86 -19.84 3.77 6.04
C LYS A 86 -20.54 2.43 6.16
N TRP A 87 -20.51 1.60 5.11
CA TRP A 87 -21.11 0.28 5.16
C TRP A 87 -20.48 -0.58 6.27
N LEU A 88 -19.15 -0.60 6.39
CA LEU A 88 -18.44 -1.35 7.43
C LEU A 88 -18.81 -0.87 8.85
N ILE A 89 -18.88 0.44 9.06
CA ILE A 89 -19.25 1.04 10.35
C ILE A 89 -20.70 0.72 10.73
N ASP A 90 -21.62 0.82 9.78
CA ASP A 90 -23.05 0.67 10.05
C ASP A 90 -23.49 -0.81 10.16
N ASN A 91 -22.79 -1.73 9.48
CA ASN A 91 -23.26 -3.12 9.29
C ASN A 91 -22.37 -4.18 9.94
N THR A 92 -21.22 -3.83 10.53
CA THR A 92 -20.35 -4.79 11.24
C THR A 92 -20.32 -4.54 12.74
N ARG A 93 -20.23 -5.61 13.52
CA ARG A 93 -20.34 -5.58 14.99
C ARG A 93 -19.27 -4.73 15.67
N LEU A 94 -18.04 -4.75 15.16
CA LEU A 94 -16.88 -4.06 15.75
C LEU A 94 -16.52 -2.77 15.00
N GLN A 95 -17.22 -2.45 13.90
CA GLN A 95 -17.07 -1.20 13.17
C GLN A 95 -15.62 -0.90 12.75
N ILE A 96 -14.86 -1.94 12.41
CA ILE A 96 -13.46 -1.80 12.01
C ILE A 96 -13.43 -1.29 10.57
N PRO A 97 -12.84 -0.10 10.31
CA PRO A 97 -12.69 0.42 8.96
C PRO A 97 -11.68 -0.41 8.16
N ALA A 98 -11.84 -0.48 6.84
CA ALA A 98 -10.90 -1.17 5.97
C ALA A 98 -9.72 -0.26 5.57
N ILE A 99 -8.56 -0.85 5.33
CA ILE A 99 -7.43 -0.16 4.72
C ILE A 99 -7.60 -0.16 3.20
N ILE A 100 -7.76 1.02 2.61
CA ILE A 100 -7.79 1.16 1.14
C ILE A 100 -6.35 1.25 0.62
N HIS A 101 -5.93 0.32 -0.23
CA HIS A 101 -4.59 0.31 -0.81
C HIS A 101 -4.57 0.47 -2.33
N GLU A 102 -3.53 1.12 -2.83
CA GLU A 102 -3.37 1.50 -4.25
C GLU A 102 -1.93 1.26 -4.75
N GLU A 103 -1.77 1.05 -6.07
CA GLU A 103 -0.44 1.05 -6.70
C GLU A 103 0.07 2.48 -6.89
N CYS A 104 1.34 2.69 -6.54
CA CYS A 104 1.90 4.03 -6.36
C CYS A 104 3.33 4.22 -6.92
N CYS A 105 3.87 3.25 -7.68
CA CYS A 105 5.27 3.25 -8.14
C CYS A 105 5.67 4.56 -8.84
N SER A 106 4.90 4.98 -9.84
CA SER A 106 5.16 6.18 -10.66
C SER A 106 4.01 7.20 -10.58
N GLY A 107 3.38 7.32 -9.41
CA GLY A 107 2.16 8.09 -9.22
C GLY A 107 1.01 7.24 -8.67
N TYR A 108 -0.04 7.86 -8.13
CA TYR A 108 -1.28 7.15 -7.80
C TYR A 108 -1.88 6.59 -9.09
N MET A 109 -1.82 5.26 -9.30
CA MET A 109 -2.21 4.63 -10.57
C MET A 109 -3.75 4.53 -10.69
N ALA A 110 -4.40 5.66 -10.97
CA ALA A 110 -5.85 5.79 -11.15
C ALA A 110 -6.21 6.89 -12.17
N ASN A 111 -7.46 6.88 -12.63
CA ASN A 111 -7.97 7.84 -13.61
C ASN A 111 -7.88 9.28 -13.09
N GLY A 112 -7.27 10.17 -13.87
CA GLY A 112 -7.13 11.60 -13.54
C GLY A 112 -6.02 11.95 -12.54
N ALA A 113 -5.23 10.97 -12.10
CA ALA A 113 -4.07 11.21 -11.23
C ALA A 113 -2.83 11.65 -12.02
N THR A 114 -1.84 12.21 -11.32
CA THR A 114 -0.57 12.62 -11.93
C THR A 114 0.29 11.39 -12.20
N VAL A 115 0.87 11.32 -13.40
CA VAL A 115 1.84 10.29 -13.80
C VAL A 115 3.23 10.91 -13.81
N PHE A 116 4.14 10.31 -13.05
CA PHE A 116 5.55 10.68 -12.99
C PHE A 116 6.39 9.79 -13.92
N PRO A 117 7.66 10.15 -14.19
CA PRO A 117 8.61 9.21 -14.78
C PRO A 117 8.65 7.89 -14.00
N GLN A 118 8.92 6.79 -14.69
CA GLN A 118 9.15 5.50 -14.04
C GLN A 118 10.32 5.58 -13.06
N THR A 119 10.32 4.71 -12.04
CA THR A 119 11.25 4.77 -10.91
C THR A 119 12.72 4.79 -11.36
N ILE A 120 13.07 4.03 -12.41
CA ILE A 120 14.45 4.03 -12.95
C ILE A 120 14.84 5.37 -13.58
N GLY A 121 13.86 6.09 -14.14
CA GLY A 121 14.05 7.45 -14.65
C GLY A 121 14.18 8.47 -13.52
N VAL A 122 13.42 8.29 -12.43
CA VAL A 122 13.57 9.09 -11.20
C VAL A 122 14.93 8.86 -10.56
N SER A 123 15.41 7.61 -10.51
CA SER A 123 16.72 7.28 -9.91
C SER A 123 17.90 7.90 -10.67
N ALA A 124 17.78 8.03 -11.99
CA ALA A 124 18.79 8.69 -12.83
C ALA A 124 19.03 10.16 -12.47
N THR A 125 18.14 10.79 -11.69
CA THR A 125 18.34 12.17 -11.19
C THR A 125 19.35 12.26 -10.05
N TRP A 126 19.54 11.18 -9.28
CA TRP A 126 20.29 11.17 -8.01
C TRP A 126 19.77 12.21 -7.00
N ASP A 127 18.52 12.65 -7.13
CA ASP A 127 17.92 13.70 -6.31
C ASP A 127 16.88 13.12 -5.34
N THR A 128 17.30 12.94 -4.10
CA THR A 128 16.44 12.47 -3.01
C THR A 128 15.39 13.51 -2.62
N GLN A 129 15.67 14.80 -2.76
CA GLN A 129 14.70 15.85 -2.43
C GLN A 129 13.55 15.85 -3.44
N LEU A 130 13.86 15.67 -4.73
CA LEU A 130 12.85 15.53 -5.77
C LEU A 130 12.02 14.26 -5.59
N THR A 131 12.65 13.15 -5.17
CA THR A 131 11.96 11.89 -4.89
C THR A 131 11.02 12.00 -3.69
N GLU A 132 11.44 12.69 -2.62
CA GLU A 132 10.59 12.99 -1.46
C GLU A 132 9.40 13.88 -1.86
N ALA A 133 9.64 14.92 -2.68
CA ALA A 133 8.59 15.80 -3.18
C ALA A 133 7.57 15.06 -4.06
N MET A 134 8.02 14.10 -4.89
CA MET A 134 7.14 13.21 -5.64
C MET A 134 6.27 12.38 -4.71
N GLY A 135 6.88 11.76 -3.68
CA GLY A 135 6.15 11.03 -2.65
C GLY A 135 5.08 11.87 -1.96
N ASP A 136 5.38 13.13 -1.63
CA ASP A 136 4.42 14.06 -1.04
C ASP A 136 3.22 14.36 -1.95
N VAL A 137 3.44 14.55 -3.26
CA VAL A 137 2.34 14.76 -4.22
C VAL A 137 1.43 13.53 -4.25
N ILE A 138 2.02 12.33 -4.33
CA ILE A 138 1.28 11.06 -4.34
C ILE A 138 0.49 10.88 -3.04
N ARG A 139 1.10 11.16 -1.88
CA ARG A 139 0.46 11.13 -0.57
C ARG A 139 -0.79 12.00 -0.54
N ARG A 140 -0.68 13.26 -0.99
CA ARG A 140 -1.81 14.20 -1.02
C ARG A 140 -2.93 13.74 -1.96
N GLN A 141 -2.59 13.17 -3.11
CA GLN A 141 -3.57 12.60 -4.04
C GLN A 141 -4.29 11.37 -3.47
N LEU A 142 -3.56 10.45 -2.84
CA LEU A 142 -4.18 9.29 -2.19
C LEU A 142 -5.07 9.71 -1.03
N ARG A 143 -4.60 10.61 -0.17
CA ARG A 143 -5.38 11.07 0.97
C ARG A 143 -6.68 11.77 0.56
N SER A 144 -6.66 12.56 -0.51
CA SER A 144 -7.87 13.26 -0.98
C SER A 144 -8.96 12.30 -1.48
N VAL A 145 -8.61 11.08 -1.87
CA VAL A 145 -9.56 10.06 -2.33
C VAL A 145 -9.86 8.98 -1.29
N GLY A 146 -9.31 9.07 -0.06
CA GLY A 146 -9.52 8.06 0.98
C GLY A 146 -8.59 6.84 0.88
N GLY A 147 -7.46 6.95 0.18
CA GLY A 147 -6.38 5.98 0.23
C GLY A 147 -5.64 6.02 1.58
N HIS A 148 -5.10 4.87 1.98
CA HIS A 148 -4.41 4.69 3.27
C HIS A 148 -3.03 4.05 3.13
N HIS A 149 -2.81 3.29 2.05
CA HIS A 149 -1.66 2.42 1.90
C HIS A 149 -1.21 2.38 0.44
N ALA A 150 0.04 2.75 0.20
CA ALA A 150 0.70 2.71 -1.09
C ALA A 150 1.47 1.39 -1.25
N LEU A 151 1.22 0.68 -2.35
CA LEU A 151 1.99 -0.48 -2.76
C LEU A 151 3.29 -0.04 -3.45
N ALA A 152 4.13 0.72 -2.75
CA ALA A 152 5.39 1.26 -3.24
C ALA A 152 6.26 1.71 -2.05
N PRO A 153 7.60 1.79 -2.19
CA PRO A 153 8.36 1.65 -3.42
C PRO A 153 8.84 0.22 -3.72
N VAL A 154 9.30 -0.01 -4.96
CA VAL A 154 10.04 -1.22 -5.32
C VAL A 154 11.51 -1.03 -4.97
N LEU A 155 11.97 -1.78 -3.97
CA LEU A 155 13.32 -1.73 -3.41
C LEU A 155 14.25 -2.82 -3.97
N ASP A 156 13.76 -3.62 -4.92
CA ASP A 156 14.56 -4.63 -5.61
C ASP A 156 15.82 -4.01 -6.24
N VAL A 157 16.99 -4.62 -5.98
CA VAL A 157 18.23 -4.31 -6.68
C VAL A 157 18.28 -5.14 -7.95
N THR A 158 18.27 -4.50 -9.11
CA THR A 158 18.15 -5.20 -10.39
C THR A 158 19.42 -5.12 -11.21
N ARG A 159 20.06 -6.28 -11.41
CA ARG A 159 21.30 -6.46 -12.20
C ARG A 159 21.10 -7.27 -13.48
N ASP A 160 19.91 -7.81 -13.68
CA ASP A 160 19.53 -8.50 -14.93
C ASP A 160 18.52 -7.64 -15.70
N ALA A 161 19.01 -6.92 -16.71
CA ALA A 161 18.19 -6.04 -17.53
C ALA A 161 17.13 -6.76 -18.37
N ARG A 162 17.15 -8.10 -18.44
CA ARG A 162 16.10 -8.89 -19.11
C ARG A 162 14.82 -8.97 -18.30
N TRP A 163 14.89 -8.69 -17.00
CA TRP A 163 13.72 -8.73 -16.13
C TRP A 163 12.71 -7.66 -16.50
N GLY A 164 11.48 -8.07 -16.80
CA GLY A 164 10.43 -7.17 -17.32
C GLY A 164 9.92 -6.10 -16.34
N ARG A 165 10.50 -5.98 -15.15
CA ARG A 165 10.14 -4.98 -14.13
C ARG A 165 11.33 -4.11 -13.70
N VAL A 166 12.41 -4.09 -14.49
CA VAL A 166 13.58 -3.22 -14.26
C VAL A 166 13.15 -1.75 -14.10
N GLU A 167 12.18 -1.29 -14.91
CA GLU A 167 11.69 0.09 -14.91
C GLU A 167 11.10 0.55 -13.57
N GLU A 168 10.63 -0.41 -12.76
CA GLU A 168 10.01 -0.14 -11.47
C GLU A 168 11.01 0.11 -10.35
N THR A 169 12.29 -0.21 -10.58
CA THR A 169 13.35 -0.17 -9.56
C THR A 169 14.14 1.13 -9.61
N TYR A 170 14.93 1.38 -8.56
CA TYR A 170 15.89 2.48 -8.57
C TYR A 170 17.24 2.11 -9.24
N GLY A 171 17.38 0.89 -9.76
CA GLY A 171 18.57 0.42 -10.49
C GLY A 171 19.33 -0.70 -9.79
N GLU A 172 20.63 -0.79 -10.12
CA GLU A 172 21.50 -1.92 -9.79
C GLU A 172 22.35 -1.75 -8.52
N ASP A 173 22.32 -0.55 -7.92
CA ASP A 173 23.14 -0.16 -6.78
C ASP A 173 22.34 -0.19 -5.47
N PRO A 174 22.73 -1.00 -4.47
CA PRO A 174 22.04 -1.06 -3.17
C PRO A 174 21.96 0.29 -2.45
N TYR A 175 23.02 1.11 -2.54
CA TYR A 175 23.04 2.40 -1.83
C TYR A 175 22.06 3.39 -2.46
N LEU A 176 22.06 3.53 -3.79
CA LEU A 176 21.11 4.36 -4.53
C LEU A 176 19.66 3.94 -4.24
N ASN A 177 19.37 2.64 -4.29
CA ASN A 177 18.04 2.11 -3.99
C ASN A 177 17.62 2.44 -2.55
N SER A 178 18.55 2.40 -1.60
CA SER A 178 18.31 2.74 -0.19
C SER A 178 17.96 4.21 -0.02
N VAL A 179 18.76 5.13 -0.57
CA VAL A 179 18.55 6.58 -0.37
C VAL A 179 17.34 7.10 -1.14
N MET A 180 17.10 6.60 -2.36
CA MET A 180 15.94 7.01 -3.17
C MET A 180 14.64 6.39 -2.63
N GLY A 181 14.68 5.10 -2.28
CA GLY A 181 13.55 4.42 -1.65
C GLY A 181 13.18 5.02 -0.30
N GLY A 182 14.16 5.32 0.55
CA GLY A 182 13.96 6.01 1.82
C GLY A 182 13.35 7.40 1.65
N ALA A 183 13.82 8.18 0.67
CA ALA A 183 13.24 9.49 0.36
C ALA A 183 11.77 9.39 -0.09
N TYR A 184 11.44 8.41 -0.95
CA TYR A 184 10.06 8.15 -1.36
C TYR A 184 9.17 7.78 -0.16
N ILE A 185 9.65 6.87 0.71
CA ILE A 185 8.93 6.45 1.92
C ILE A 185 8.67 7.64 2.83
N LYS A 186 9.67 8.50 3.04
CA LYS A 186 9.51 9.72 3.83
C LYS A 186 8.43 10.64 3.26
N GLY A 187 8.44 10.87 1.94
CA GLY A 187 7.42 11.70 1.27
C GLY A 187 6.01 11.11 1.36
N ILE A 188 5.88 9.79 1.25
CA ILE A 188 4.61 9.06 1.31
C ILE A 188 4.04 9.02 2.74
N GLN A 189 4.87 8.70 3.73
CA GLN A 189 4.44 8.61 5.12
C GLN A 189 4.25 9.99 5.76
N GLY A 190 5.01 11.00 5.33
CA GLY A 190 5.02 12.31 5.97
C GLY A 190 5.38 12.25 7.46
N ASP A 191 5.19 13.37 8.15
CA ASP A 191 5.52 13.49 9.59
C ASP A 191 4.31 13.28 10.52
N ASP A 192 3.10 13.18 9.95
CA ASP A 192 1.84 13.04 10.70
C ASP A 192 0.95 11.97 10.07
N TRP A 193 0.67 10.91 10.83
CA TRP A 193 -0.18 9.78 10.41
C TRP A 193 -1.63 10.16 10.09
N GLN A 194 -2.13 11.32 10.55
CA GLN A 194 -3.45 11.82 10.13
C GLN A 194 -3.49 12.16 8.63
N THR A 195 -2.34 12.52 8.05
CA THR A 195 -2.18 12.89 6.63
C THR A 195 -1.17 12.01 5.88
N GLY A 196 -0.52 11.08 6.57
CA GLY A 196 0.51 10.19 6.05
C GLY A 196 -0.04 8.94 5.39
N ILE A 197 0.58 8.36 4.37
CA ILE A 197 0.15 7.09 3.76
C ILE A 197 1.13 5.99 4.16
N VAL A 198 0.66 4.78 4.48
CA VAL A 198 1.55 3.64 4.75
C VAL A 198 2.30 3.28 3.47
N ALA A 199 3.62 3.13 3.53
CA ALA A 199 4.43 2.66 2.40
C ALA A 199 4.58 1.13 2.43
N THR A 200 4.94 0.53 1.29
CA THR A 200 5.25 -0.90 1.15
C THR A 200 6.58 -1.08 0.44
N GLY A 201 7.65 -1.34 1.19
CA GLY A 201 8.89 -1.84 0.59
C GLY A 201 8.63 -3.21 -0.04
N LYS A 202 8.72 -3.32 -1.38
CA LYS A 202 8.50 -4.57 -2.12
C LYS A 202 9.62 -4.83 -3.13
N HIS A 203 9.91 -6.06 -3.52
CA HIS A 203 9.32 -7.33 -3.08
C HIS A 203 10.33 -8.05 -2.19
N PHE A 204 9.99 -8.27 -0.93
CA PHE A 204 10.92 -8.85 0.05
C PHE A 204 11.14 -10.35 -0.24
N VAL A 205 12.34 -10.82 -0.55
CA VAL A 205 13.54 -10.05 -0.93
C VAL A 205 14.28 -10.77 -2.07
N GLY A 206 14.94 -9.99 -2.94
CA GLY A 206 15.74 -10.52 -4.05
C GLY A 206 14.92 -10.88 -5.28
N TYR A 207 13.68 -10.38 -5.39
CA TYR A 207 12.79 -10.73 -6.50
C TYR A 207 13.33 -10.28 -7.86
N GLY A 208 14.05 -9.16 -7.91
CA GLY A 208 14.71 -8.68 -9.12
C GLY A 208 15.87 -9.55 -9.67
N THR A 209 16.14 -10.72 -9.07
CA THR A 209 17.27 -11.62 -9.42
C THR A 209 16.83 -12.93 -10.06
N THR A 210 15.70 -12.92 -10.75
CA THR A 210 15.12 -14.14 -11.30
C THR A 210 16.01 -14.79 -12.36
N GLU A 211 16.06 -16.13 -12.35
CA GLU A 211 16.80 -16.89 -13.36
C GLU A 211 16.36 -16.51 -14.78
N GLY A 212 17.32 -16.07 -15.60
CA GLY A 212 17.10 -15.65 -16.99
C GLY A 212 16.29 -14.35 -17.15
N GLY A 213 16.05 -13.58 -16.08
CA GLY A 213 15.18 -12.41 -16.09
C GLY A 213 13.69 -12.77 -16.26
N MET A 214 13.32 -14.03 -16.09
CA MET A 214 11.93 -14.46 -16.26
C MET A 214 11.13 -14.15 -14.99
N ASN A 215 9.97 -13.51 -15.14
CA ASN A 215 9.12 -13.18 -14.00
C ASN A 215 8.71 -14.47 -13.25
N TRP A 216 8.82 -14.46 -11.92
CA TRP A 216 8.59 -15.61 -11.02
C TRP A 216 9.59 -16.76 -11.09
N SER A 217 10.63 -16.69 -11.93
CA SER A 217 11.69 -17.69 -11.88
C SER A 217 12.46 -17.62 -10.55
N PRO A 218 13.02 -18.76 -10.08
CA PRO A 218 13.78 -18.81 -8.84
C PRO A 218 14.93 -17.80 -8.81
N ALA A 219 15.26 -17.35 -7.60
CA ALA A 219 16.43 -16.53 -7.30
C ALA A 219 17.53 -17.40 -6.68
N HIS A 220 18.75 -17.29 -7.21
CA HIS A 220 19.91 -18.04 -6.71
C HIS A 220 20.89 -17.10 -6.00
N ILE A 221 20.57 -16.75 -4.74
CA ILE A 221 21.31 -15.75 -3.97
C ILE A 221 22.02 -16.41 -2.78
N PRO A 222 23.36 -16.40 -2.70
CA PRO A 222 24.10 -16.82 -1.51
C PRO A 222 23.79 -15.91 -0.31
N GLU A 223 23.85 -16.45 0.91
CA GLU A 223 23.48 -15.72 2.13
C GLU A 223 24.24 -14.39 2.31
N ARG A 224 25.55 -14.36 1.99
CA ARG A 224 26.34 -13.13 2.08
C ARG A 224 25.79 -12.05 1.15
N GLU A 225 25.55 -12.40 -0.12
CA GLU A 225 25.04 -11.46 -1.11
C GLU A 225 23.61 -11.01 -0.76
N LEU A 226 22.77 -11.92 -0.25
CA LEU A 226 21.44 -11.58 0.25
C LEU A 226 21.49 -10.47 1.30
N ARG A 227 22.41 -10.58 2.27
CA ARG A 227 22.57 -9.61 3.36
C ARG A 227 23.25 -8.31 2.91
N GLU A 228 24.30 -8.40 2.11
CA GLU A 228 25.13 -7.25 1.73
C GLU A 228 24.53 -6.43 0.56
N VAL A 229 23.68 -7.04 -0.28
CA VAL A 229 23.14 -6.40 -1.48
C VAL A 229 21.62 -6.24 -1.40
N TYR A 230 20.88 -7.34 -1.26
CA TYR A 230 19.43 -7.33 -1.50
C TYR A 230 18.59 -6.94 -0.30
N LEU A 231 19.06 -7.19 0.92
CA LEU A 231 18.43 -6.74 2.15
C LEU A 231 18.74 -5.27 2.49
N HIS A 232 19.84 -4.72 1.97
CA HIS A 232 20.31 -3.38 2.33
C HIS A 232 19.25 -2.27 2.10
N PRO A 233 18.55 -2.22 0.95
CA PRO A 233 17.47 -1.23 0.77
C PRO A 233 16.29 -1.39 1.73
N PHE A 234 16.00 -2.63 2.16
CA PHE A 234 14.92 -2.89 3.12
C PHE A 234 15.33 -2.54 4.55
N GLU A 235 16.59 -2.79 4.92
CA GLU A 235 17.17 -2.36 6.21
C GLU A 235 17.15 -0.82 6.34
N ALA A 236 17.45 -0.10 5.26
CA ALA A 236 17.38 1.36 5.26
C ALA A 236 15.94 1.90 5.39
N ALA A 237 14.94 1.09 5.03
CA ALA A 237 13.53 1.49 4.98
C ALA A 237 12.75 1.23 6.28
N VAL A 238 13.21 0.33 7.15
CA VAL A 238 12.47 -0.20 8.33
C VAL A 238 13.21 0.14 9.62
#